data_AF-A0A423D4X4-F1
#
_entry.id   AF-A0A423D4X4-F1
#
_cell.length_a   1.000
_cell.length_b   1.000
_cell.length_c   1.000
_cell.angle_alpha   90.00
_cell.angle_beta   90.00
_cell.angle_gamma   90.00
#
_symmetry.space_group_name_H-M   'P 1'
#
loop_
_entity.id
_entity.type
_entity.pdbx_description
1 polymer ?
#
loop_
_entity_poly.entity_id
_entity_poly.type
_entity_poly.pdbx_seq_one_letter_code
_entity_poly.pdbx_strand_id
1 'polypeptide(L)'
;MILYNKLLLVESYIRFYEQKLIKEFGLDLEEIEGPVKGIAPIVYSSILNKKVSPRPRTIEIAKDFIVPEVHAHNWAKLREKIELGEDLSPFLSKDHIVWHKVDFLLACSNIYHIHLTTRRGGGTNKELIFGVFDDQKFYAITFGDHHSIYQIDDLYEKAESSWPGQLFRKAEAETDGGYFDKRMVNNPDHHMNLLKPAGKMSGHQRSHLITLFDGDAEIRNISFELWCAFDNEVEYLVKLEDKLATKHGYLADQNLKIDFGSRRYKVSAGSKCYLFNFSQSLTISGVVADFGKVRLP
;
A
#
# COMPACT_ATOMS: atom_id res chain seq x y z
N MET A 1 -24.74 35.66 -5.05
CA MET A 1 -23.32 35.48 -4.68
C MET A 1 -23.23 34.14 -3.96
N ILE A 2 -22.85 33.08 -4.68
CA ILE A 2 -22.62 31.76 -4.08
C ILE A 2 -21.25 31.86 -3.42
N LEU A 3 -21.20 31.99 -2.09
CA LEU A 3 -19.96 31.76 -1.36
C LEU A 3 -19.57 30.31 -1.66
N TYR A 4 -18.43 30.09 -2.33
CA TYR A 4 -17.75 28.80 -2.27
C TYR A 4 -17.38 28.59 -0.80
N ASN A 5 -18.21 27.86 -0.07
CA ASN A 5 -17.88 27.45 1.28
C ASN A 5 -16.66 26.53 1.18
N LYS A 6 -15.60 26.91 1.87
CA LYS A 6 -14.42 26.08 2.06
C LYS A 6 -14.87 24.79 2.76
N LEU A 7 -14.63 23.63 2.15
CA LEU A 7 -15.01 22.33 2.69
C LEU A 7 -14.13 21.98 3.91
N LEU A 8 -14.60 22.30 5.11
CA LEU A 8 -13.84 22.25 6.35
C LEU A 8 -13.45 20.82 6.75
N LEU A 9 -14.35 19.85 6.56
CA LEU A 9 -14.09 18.45 6.88
C LEU A 9 -13.09 17.83 5.93
N VAL A 10 -13.18 18.13 4.62
CA VAL A 10 -12.23 17.64 3.61
C VAL A 10 -10.85 18.26 3.83
N GLU A 11 -10.77 19.55 4.17
CA GLU A 11 -9.50 20.19 4.51
C GLU A 11 -8.88 19.57 5.78
N SER A 12 -9.68 19.38 6.84
CA SER A 12 -9.22 18.72 8.07
C SER A 12 -8.72 17.30 7.81
N TYR A 13 -9.41 16.58 6.92
CA TYR A 13 -9.04 15.24 6.46
C TYR A 13 -7.70 15.21 5.72
N ILE A 14 -7.49 16.10 4.75
CA ILE A 14 -6.22 16.23 4.02
C ILE A 14 -5.08 16.57 4.99
N ARG A 15 -5.27 17.58 5.86
CA ARG A 15 -4.28 17.99 6.86
C ARG A 15 -3.91 16.89 7.82
N PHE A 16 -4.85 16.02 8.18
CA PHE A 16 -4.58 14.86 9.02
C PHE A 16 -3.56 13.92 8.35
N TYR A 17 -3.69 13.66 7.04
CA TYR A 17 -2.73 12.82 6.31
C TYR A 17 -1.40 13.50 6.04
N GLU A 18 -1.38 14.80 5.76
CA GLU A 18 -0.17 15.62 5.69
C GLU A 18 0.66 15.48 6.98
N GLN A 19 0.02 15.61 8.14
CA GLN A 19 0.69 15.42 9.43
C GLN A 19 1.20 13.99 9.63
N LYS A 20 0.49 12.98 9.14
CA LYS A 20 0.94 11.57 9.22
C LYS A 20 2.15 11.32 8.33
N LEU A 21 2.18 11.87 7.12
CA LEU A 21 3.33 11.78 6.22
C LEU A 21 4.60 12.34 6.88
N ILE A 22 4.50 13.52 7.48
CA ILE A 22 5.61 14.14 8.21
C ILE A 22 6.01 13.28 9.42
N LYS A 23 5.06 12.92 10.29
CA LYS A 23 5.36 12.26 11.57
C LYS A 23 5.87 10.84 11.41
N GLU A 24 5.35 10.09 10.44
CA GLU A 24 5.62 8.66 10.29
C GLU A 24 6.69 8.35 9.26
N PHE A 25 6.83 9.19 8.23
CA PHE A 25 7.81 8.97 7.15
C PHE A 25 8.87 10.07 7.06
N GLY A 26 8.74 11.17 7.82
CA GLY A 26 9.68 12.28 7.76
C GLY A 26 9.71 12.99 6.40
N LEU A 27 8.61 12.89 5.64
CA LEU A 27 8.50 13.51 4.32
C LEU A 27 8.34 15.02 4.45
N ASP A 28 9.09 15.75 3.63
CA ASP A 28 8.80 17.16 3.37
C ASP A 28 7.63 17.25 2.39
N LEU A 29 6.58 17.98 2.79
CA LEU A 29 5.40 18.15 1.94
C LEU A 29 5.68 19.06 0.75
N GLU A 30 6.70 19.92 0.83
CA GLU A 30 7.15 20.75 -0.31
C GLU A 30 7.82 19.89 -1.39
N GLU A 31 8.38 18.73 -1.02
CA GLU A 31 9.02 17.76 -1.93
C GLU A 31 8.04 16.73 -2.51
N ILE A 32 6.76 16.74 -2.11
CA ILE A 32 5.74 15.92 -2.77
C ILE A 32 5.46 16.58 -4.13
N GLU A 33 6.31 16.23 -5.11
CA GLU A 33 6.22 16.68 -6.50
C GLU A 33 4.81 16.41 -7.04
N GLY A 34 4.08 17.50 -7.32
CA GLY A 34 2.76 17.44 -7.95
C GLY A 34 1.98 18.75 -7.81
N PRO A 35 1.15 19.09 -8.80
CA PRO A 35 0.32 20.30 -8.78
C PRO A 35 -0.87 20.21 -7.82
N VAL A 36 -1.27 19.00 -7.40
CA VAL A 36 -2.59 18.77 -6.80
C VAL A 36 -2.52 18.88 -5.27
N LYS A 37 -2.88 20.05 -4.74
CA LYS A 37 -3.23 20.19 -3.33
C LYS A 37 -4.32 19.16 -2.98
N GLY A 38 -4.09 18.38 -1.92
CA GLY A 38 -5.10 17.44 -1.39
C GLY A 38 -4.86 15.96 -1.62
N ILE A 39 -3.78 15.56 -2.31
CA ILE A 39 -3.47 14.14 -2.56
C ILE A 39 -2.77 13.41 -1.40
N ALA A 40 -2.46 14.11 -0.29
CA ALA A 40 -1.77 13.51 0.87
C ALA A 40 -2.37 12.17 1.35
N PRO A 41 -3.71 11.96 1.36
CA PRO A 41 -4.29 10.66 1.72
C PRO A 41 -3.93 9.53 0.75
N ILE A 42 -3.83 9.83 -0.55
CA ILE A 42 -3.39 8.89 -1.58
C ILE A 42 -1.90 8.59 -1.39
N VAL A 43 -1.06 9.62 -1.24
CA VAL A 43 0.39 9.49 -1.02
C VAL A 43 0.67 8.58 0.19
N TYR A 44 0.00 8.84 1.31
CA TYR A 44 0.15 8.05 2.53
C TYR A 44 -0.23 6.58 2.31
N SER A 45 -1.35 6.35 1.65
CA SER A 45 -1.84 4.99 1.38
C SER A 45 -0.98 4.25 0.35
N SER A 46 -0.44 4.96 -0.64
CA SER A 46 0.52 4.40 -1.61
C SER A 46 1.81 3.93 -0.93
N ILE A 47 2.29 4.66 0.09
CA ILE A 47 3.44 4.21 0.88
C ILE A 47 3.07 2.98 1.70
N LEU A 48 1.92 3.00 2.42
CA LEU A 48 1.47 1.83 3.19
C LEU A 48 1.29 0.58 2.34
N ASN A 49 0.80 0.73 1.12
CA ASN A 49 0.59 -0.37 0.18
C ASN A 49 1.89 -1.12 -0.18
N LYS A 50 3.05 -0.46 -0.06
CA LYS A 50 4.36 -1.08 -0.27
C LYS A 50 4.92 -1.76 0.99
N LYS A 51 4.31 -1.53 2.15
CA LYS A 51 4.74 -2.10 3.42
C LYS A 51 4.06 -3.45 3.67
N VAL A 52 4.66 -4.25 4.53
CA VAL A 52 4.01 -5.41 5.13
C VAL A 52 3.33 -4.95 6.41
N SER A 53 2.05 -5.25 6.59
CA SER A 53 1.34 -4.91 7.83
C SER A 53 2.01 -5.63 9.02
N PRO A 54 2.37 -4.95 10.12
CA PRO A 54 2.98 -5.56 11.30
C PRO A 54 1.97 -6.49 11.99
N ARG A 55 2.07 -7.80 11.74
CA ARG A 55 1.25 -8.83 12.40
C ARG A 55 1.96 -10.18 12.37
N PRO A 56 1.82 -11.01 13.42
CA PRO A 56 2.43 -12.33 13.49
C PRO A 56 2.01 -13.21 12.32
N ARG A 57 2.97 -13.91 11.70
CA ARG A 57 2.72 -14.85 10.62
C ARG A 57 3.59 -16.09 10.74
N THR A 58 3.03 -17.26 10.47
CA THR A 58 3.82 -18.49 10.35
C THR A 58 4.54 -18.52 9.01
N ILE A 59 5.74 -19.10 8.97
CA ILE A 59 6.54 -19.14 7.75
C ILE A 59 6.42 -20.51 7.10
N GLU A 60 6.04 -20.53 5.82
CA GLU A 60 6.14 -21.70 4.95
C GLU A 60 7.26 -21.50 3.94
N ILE A 61 8.02 -22.56 3.69
CA ILE A 61 9.23 -22.52 2.88
C ILE A 61 9.01 -23.40 1.64
N ALA A 62 9.32 -22.86 0.46
CA ALA A 62 9.25 -23.61 -0.79
C ALA A 62 10.19 -24.83 -0.78
N LYS A 63 9.87 -25.87 -1.56
CA LYS A 63 10.57 -27.16 -1.53
C LYS A 63 12.08 -27.04 -1.76
N ASP A 64 12.47 -26.15 -2.69
CA ASP A 64 13.86 -25.96 -3.10
C ASP A 64 14.48 -24.68 -2.50
N PHE A 65 13.84 -24.10 -1.48
CA PHE A 65 14.34 -22.90 -0.84
C PHE A 65 15.56 -23.22 0.03
N ILE A 66 16.70 -22.68 -0.36
CA ILE A 66 17.97 -22.85 0.36
C ILE A 66 18.57 -21.47 0.58
N VAL A 67 18.88 -21.15 1.84
CA VAL A 67 19.68 -19.98 2.21
C VAL A 67 21.11 -20.46 2.44
N PRO A 68 22.11 -19.88 1.74
CA PRO A 68 23.51 -20.22 1.98
C PRO A 68 23.90 -20.03 3.46
N GLU A 69 24.78 -20.90 3.98
CA GLU A 69 25.15 -20.92 5.39
C GLU A 69 25.63 -19.56 5.92
N VAL A 70 26.39 -18.82 5.09
CA VAL A 70 26.88 -17.46 5.38
C VAL A 70 25.75 -16.45 5.66
N HIS A 71 24.52 -16.71 5.20
CA HIS A 71 23.36 -15.87 5.40
C HIS A 71 22.32 -16.46 6.38
N ALA A 72 22.53 -17.67 6.89
CA ALA A 72 21.58 -18.37 7.75
C ALA A 72 21.22 -17.56 9.02
N HIS A 73 22.19 -16.88 9.62
CA HIS A 73 21.94 -16.03 10.80
C HIS A 73 21.01 -14.84 10.50
N ASN A 74 21.21 -14.17 9.37
CA ASN A 74 20.38 -13.03 9.00
C ASN A 74 18.97 -13.48 8.59
N TRP A 75 18.88 -14.64 7.93
CA TRP A 75 17.60 -15.27 7.65
C TRP A 75 16.83 -15.62 8.93
N ALA A 76 17.49 -16.26 9.91
CA ALA A 76 16.86 -16.59 11.19
C ALA A 76 16.31 -15.35 11.91
N LYS A 77 17.04 -14.23 11.90
CA LYS A 77 16.56 -12.95 12.44
C LYS A 77 15.36 -12.39 11.68
N LEU A 78 15.37 -12.43 10.36
CA LEU A 78 14.23 -11.97 9.56
C LEU A 78 13.00 -12.84 9.83
N ARG A 79 13.18 -14.16 9.95
CA ARG A 79 12.11 -15.10 10.30
C ARG A 79 11.48 -14.76 11.64
N GLU A 80 12.30 -14.59 12.69
CA GLU A 80 11.83 -14.22 14.02
C GLU A 80 10.97 -12.95 13.97
N LYS A 81 11.40 -11.92 13.23
CA LYS A 81 10.63 -10.68 13.07
C LYS A 81 9.29 -10.87 12.35
N ILE A 82 9.26 -11.72 11.32
CA ILE A 82 8.01 -12.07 10.62
C ILE A 82 7.06 -12.81 11.57
N GLU A 83 7.58 -13.78 12.32
CA GLU A 83 6.82 -14.60 13.27
C GLU A 83 6.27 -13.78 14.44
N LEU A 84 7.04 -12.80 14.94
CA LEU A 84 6.60 -11.85 15.97
C LEU A 84 5.68 -10.73 15.43
N GLY A 85 5.63 -10.55 14.12
CA GLY A 85 4.81 -9.51 13.50
C GLY A 85 5.38 -8.10 13.61
N GLU A 86 6.70 -7.98 13.69
CA GLU A 86 7.38 -6.69 13.74
C GLU A 86 7.27 -5.91 12.43
N ASP A 87 7.60 -4.61 12.47
CA ASP A 87 7.69 -3.78 11.27
C ASP A 87 8.89 -4.21 10.41
N LEU A 88 8.60 -4.69 9.19
CA LEU A 88 9.61 -5.14 8.23
C LEU A 88 10.15 -4.02 7.34
N SER A 89 9.66 -2.78 7.47
CA SER A 89 10.12 -1.62 6.68
C SER A 89 11.65 -1.45 6.63
N PRO A 90 12.41 -1.70 7.72
CA PRO A 90 13.86 -1.62 7.68
C PRO A 90 14.55 -2.59 6.70
N PHE A 91 13.84 -3.64 6.26
CA PHE A 91 14.32 -4.66 5.33
C PHE A 91 13.79 -4.47 3.91
N LEU A 92 12.90 -3.50 3.68
CA LEU A 92 12.42 -3.15 2.33
C LEU A 92 13.42 -2.22 1.61
N SER A 93 13.25 -2.08 0.29
CA SER A 93 13.97 -1.04 -0.48
C SER A 93 13.78 0.32 0.16
N LYS A 94 14.81 1.20 0.15
CA LYS A 94 14.68 2.59 0.63
C LYS A 94 13.58 3.35 -0.11
N ASP A 95 13.28 2.95 -1.32
CA ASP A 95 12.28 3.58 -2.17
C ASP A 95 10.83 3.22 -1.79
N HIS A 96 10.62 2.37 -0.77
CA HIS A 96 9.27 2.06 -0.29
C HIS A 96 8.54 3.31 0.22
N ILE A 97 9.24 4.38 0.62
CA ILE A 97 8.62 5.67 0.99
C ILE A 97 8.45 6.64 -0.19
N VAL A 98 9.07 6.37 -1.35
CA VAL A 98 8.93 7.21 -2.55
C VAL A 98 7.61 6.85 -3.24
N TRP A 99 6.54 7.56 -2.88
CA TRP A 99 5.16 7.16 -3.19
C TRP A 99 4.84 6.94 -4.67
N HIS A 100 5.45 7.70 -5.59
CA HIS A 100 5.24 7.57 -7.04
C HIS A 100 6.07 6.45 -7.66
N LYS A 101 7.01 5.86 -6.91
CA LYS A 101 7.82 4.74 -7.36
C LYS A 101 7.09 3.43 -7.13
N VAL A 102 6.93 2.69 -8.23
CA VAL A 102 6.27 1.38 -8.27
C VAL A 102 7.27 0.29 -7.93
N ASP A 103 6.90 -0.61 -7.02
CA ASP A 103 7.57 -1.90 -6.86
C ASP A 103 6.93 -2.88 -7.83
N PHE A 104 7.66 -3.25 -8.88
CA PHE A 104 7.14 -4.07 -9.97
C PHE A 104 6.67 -5.45 -9.51
N LEU A 105 7.48 -6.16 -8.72
CA LEU A 105 7.12 -7.50 -8.27
C LEU A 105 5.89 -7.46 -7.38
N LEU A 106 5.82 -6.45 -6.50
CA LEU A 106 4.68 -6.27 -5.63
C LEU A 106 3.42 -5.92 -6.45
N ALA A 107 3.51 -4.97 -7.38
CA ALA A 107 2.38 -4.54 -8.19
C ALA A 107 1.84 -5.64 -9.12
N CYS A 108 2.73 -6.42 -9.76
CA CYS A 108 2.35 -7.41 -10.77
C CYS A 108 2.03 -8.80 -10.20
N SER A 109 2.64 -9.16 -9.06
CA SER A 109 2.54 -10.52 -8.50
C SER A 109 2.35 -10.57 -6.99
N ASN A 110 2.28 -9.44 -6.30
CA ASN A 110 2.24 -9.39 -4.83
C ASN A 110 3.44 -10.11 -4.15
N ILE A 111 4.55 -10.26 -4.88
CA ILE A 111 5.79 -10.82 -4.35
C ILE A 111 6.60 -9.69 -3.75
N TYR A 112 6.88 -9.80 -2.46
CA TYR A 112 7.81 -8.92 -1.77
C TYR A 112 9.24 -9.40 -1.99
N HIS A 113 10.15 -8.46 -2.20
CA HIS A 113 11.59 -8.71 -2.12
C HIS A 113 12.15 -8.05 -0.86
N ILE A 114 12.58 -8.88 0.10
CA ILE A 114 12.99 -8.43 1.44
C ILE A 114 14.49 -8.66 1.61
N HIS A 115 15.22 -7.60 1.93
CA HIS A 115 16.64 -7.70 2.22
C HIS A 115 16.88 -8.49 3.50
N LEU A 116 17.98 -9.24 3.57
CA LEU A 116 18.35 -9.93 4.80
C LEU A 116 18.98 -9.01 5.87
N THR A 117 19.40 -7.80 5.50
CA THR A 117 19.99 -6.85 6.46
C THR A 117 19.45 -5.43 6.28
N THR A 118 19.51 -4.65 7.35
CA THR A 118 18.99 -3.28 7.42
C THR A 118 20.06 -2.20 7.18
N ARG A 119 21.30 -2.57 6.80
CA ARG A 119 22.45 -1.64 6.82
C ARG A 119 22.21 -0.40 5.96
N ARG A 120 22.14 0.75 6.64
CA ARG A 120 22.22 2.09 6.07
C ARG A 120 23.68 2.45 5.76
N GLY A 121 24.27 1.90 4.70
CA GLY A 121 25.56 2.39 4.20
C GLY A 121 26.38 1.41 3.34
N GLY A 122 26.91 1.93 2.23
CA GLY A 122 28.09 1.49 1.44
C GLY A 122 28.12 0.11 0.80
N GLY A 123 27.62 -0.93 1.48
CA GLY A 123 27.55 -2.30 0.97
C GLY A 123 26.22 -2.55 0.29
N THR A 124 26.25 -3.14 -0.90
CA THR A 124 25.05 -3.61 -1.57
C THR A 124 24.41 -4.70 -0.71
N ASN A 125 23.26 -4.43 -0.10
CA ASN A 125 22.34 -5.46 0.39
C ASN A 125 21.85 -6.24 -0.84
N LYS A 126 22.64 -7.17 -1.36
CA LYS A 126 22.25 -7.87 -2.59
C LYS A 126 21.27 -8.97 -2.29
N GLU A 127 21.37 -9.57 -1.11
CA GLU A 127 20.68 -10.78 -0.73
C GLU A 127 19.24 -10.49 -0.33
N LEU A 128 18.34 -11.14 -1.06
CA LEU A 128 16.91 -10.96 -0.97
C LEU A 128 16.24 -12.30 -0.68
N ILE A 129 15.20 -12.24 0.15
CA ILE A 129 14.16 -13.27 0.23
C ILE A 129 12.97 -12.79 -0.57
N PHE A 130 12.53 -13.61 -1.52
CA PHE A 130 11.32 -13.39 -2.28
C PHE A 130 10.19 -14.21 -1.65
N GLY A 131 9.04 -13.58 -1.46
CA GLY A 131 7.90 -14.29 -0.90
C GLY A 131 6.60 -13.51 -0.93
N VAL A 132 5.52 -14.19 -0.54
CA VAL A 132 4.17 -13.63 -0.51
C VAL A 132 3.66 -13.67 0.92
N PHE A 133 2.96 -12.61 1.32
CA PHE A 133 2.26 -12.56 2.60
C PHE A 133 0.76 -12.75 2.40
N ASP A 134 0.12 -13.57 3.23
CA ASP A 134 -1.32 -13.53 3.46
C ASP A 134 -1.61 -13.00 4.88
N ASP A 135 -2.85 -13.10 5.36
CA ASP A 135 -3.24 -12.63 6.70
C ASP A 135 -2.57 -13.43 7.84
N GLN A 136 -2.12 -14.66 7.60
CA GLN A 136 -1.63 -15.65 8.58
C GLN A 136 -0.21 -16.16 8.30
N LYS A 137 0.24 -16.13 7.05
CA LYS A 137 1.42 -16.82 6.57
C LYS A 137 2.32 -15.92 5.75
N PHE A 138 3.61 -16.22 5.81
CA PHE A 138 4.60 -15.79 4.84
C PHE A 138 5.12 -17.01 4.08
N TYR A 139 4.96 -17.00 2.76
CA TYR A 139 5.45 -18.06 1.87
C TYR A 139 6.78 -17.62 1.28
N ALA A 140 7.87 -18.17 1.78
CA ALA A 140 9.22 -17.91 1.28
C ALA A 140 9.49 -18.74 0.03
N ILE A 141 9.57 -18.07 -1.13
CA ILE A 141 9.68 -18.70 -2.45
C ILE A 141 11.13 -19.03 -2.78
N THR A 142 12.03 -18.04 -2.72
CA THR A 142 13.45 -18.25 -3.03
C THR A 142 14.33 -17.24 -2.31
N PHE A 143 15.57 -17.66 -2.04
CA PHE A 143 16.69 -16.76 -1.80
C PHE A 143 17.26 -16.31 -3.16
N GLY A 144 17.72 -15.08 -3.27
CA GLY A 144 18.31 -14.56 -4.50
C GLY A 144 18.87 -13.16 -4.33
N ASP A 145 18.93 -12.42 -5.44
CA ASP A 145 19.41 -11.05 -5.46
C ASP A 145 18.58 -10.15 -6.38
N HIS A 146 19.04 -8.93 -6.61
CA HIS A 146 18.32 -7.97 -7.46
C HIS A 146 18.18 -8.42 -8.93
N HIS A 147 18.95 -9.42 -9.40
CA HIS A 147 18.74 -10.03 -10.71
C HIS A 147 17.53 -10.97 -10.72
N SER A 148 17.20 -11.59 -9.58
CA SER A 148 16.00 -12.44 -9.43
C SER A 148 14.69 -11.63 -9.56
N ILE A 149 14.73 -10.31 -9.32
CA ILE A 149 13.57 -9.41 -9.49
C ILE A 149 12.99 -9.49 -10.92
N TYR A 150 13.84 -9.73 -11.92
CA TYR A 150 13.47 -9.76 -13.33
C TYR A 150 13.08 -11.16 -13.83
N GLN A 151 13.01 -12.15 -12.96
CA GLN A 151 12.74 -13.56 -13.28
C GLN A 151 11.40 -14.00 -12.68
N ILE A 152 10.35 -13.25 -12.99
CA ILE A 152 9.00 -13.48 -12.42
C ILE A 152 8.44 -14.87 -12.75
N ASP A 153 8.76 -15.41 -13.93
CA ASP A 153 8.36 -16.76 -14.35
C ASP A 153 9.01 -17.84 -13.45
N ASP A 154 10.29 -17.71 -13.12
CA ASP A 154 11.00 -18.62 -12.20
C ASP A 154 10.40 -18.54 -10.79
N LEU A 155 10.10 -17.33 -10.30
CA LEU A 155 9.45 -17.14 -9.00
C LEU A 155 8.06 -17.80 -8.97
N TYR A 156 7.30 -17.67 -10.05
CA TYR A 156 6.00 -18.32 -10.19
C TYR A 156 6.12 -19.84 -10.22
N GLU A 157 7.02 -20.40 -11.03
CA GLU A 157 7.21 -21.84 -11.16
C GLU A 157 7.62 -22.48 -9.83
N LYS A 158 8.51 -21.84 -9.07
CA LYS A 158 8.90 -22.28 -7.72
C LYS A 158 7.75 -22.24 -6.73
N ALA A 159 6.94 -21.18 -6.79
CA ALA A 159 5.76 -21.06 -5.95
C ALA A 159 4.69 -22.10 -6.30
N GLU A 160 4.41 -22.31 -7.58
CA GLU A 160 3.42 -23.27 -8.07
C GLU A 160 3.86 -24.72 -7.81
N SER A 161 5.16 -25.04 -7.91
CA SER A 161 5.67 -26.38 -7.60
C SER A 161 5.57 -26.71 -6.10
N SER A 162 5.63 -25.69 -5.24
CA SER A 162 5.56 -25.82 -3.78
C SER A 162 4.14 -25.78 -3.26
N TRP A 163 3.31 -24.87 -3.79
CA TRP A 163 1.93 -24.63 -3.37
C TRP A 163 0.98 -24.50 -4.58
N PRO A 164 0.72 -25.61 -5.32
CA PRO A 164 -0.04 -25.57 -6.58
C PRO A 164 -1.41 -24.90 -6.42
N GLY A 165 -1.67 -23.86 -7.22
CA GLY A 165 -2.93 -23.11 -7.24
C GLY A 165 -3.27 -22.35 -5.96
N GLN A 166 -2.38 -22.29 -4.95
CA GLN A 166 -2.66 -21.64 -3.66
C GLN A 166 -2.26 -20.17 -3.62
N LEU A 167 -1.14 -19.82 -4.26
CA LEU A 167 -0.60 -18.45 -4.22
C LEU A 167 -1.03 -17.65 -5.44
N PHE A 168 -0.99 -18.27 -6.61
CA PHE A 168 -1.20 -17.61 -7.89
C PHE A 168 -2.19 -18.37 -8.77
N ARG A 169 -2.87 -17.65 -9.66
CA ARG A 169 -3.61 -18.14 -10.81
C ARG A 169 -3.06 -17.41 -12.02
N LYS A 170 -2.80 -18.11 -13.12
CA LYS A 170 -2.53 -17.40 -14.38
C LYS A 170 -3.77 -16.60 -14.75
N ALA A 171 -3.60 -15.35 -15.15
CA ALA A 171 -4.70 -14.65 -15.80
C ALA A 171 -5.08 -15.42 -17.07
N GLU A 172 -6.38 -15.60 -17.30
CA GLU A 172 -6.86 -16.08 -18.59
C GLU A 172 -6.30 -15.14 -19.64
N ALA A 173 -5.52 -15.68 -20.58
CA ALA A 173 -4.82 -14.90 -21.58
C ALA A 173 -5.84 -14.15 -22.44
N GLU A 174 -5.94 -12.84 -22.28
CA GLU A 174 -6.24 -12.03 -23.45
C GLU A 174 -5.02 -12.15 -24.36
N THR A 175 -5.27 -12.77 -25.50
CA THR A 175 -4.30 -13.16 -26.51
C THR A 175 -3.46 -11.96 -26.93
N ASP A 176 -2.21 -11.94 -26.52
CA ASP A 176 -1.12 -11.83 -27.47
C ASP A 176 0.09 -12.57 -26.90
N GLY A 177 0.61 -13.53 -27.67
CA GLY A 177 1.76 -14.37 -27.34
C GLY A 177 3.09 -13.61 -27.32
N GLY A 178 3.12 -12.42 -26.74
CA GLY A 178 4.29 -11.58 -26.59
C GLY A 178 5.15 -12.04 -25.42
N TYR A 179 6.43 -12.26 -25.70
CA TYR A 179 7.49 -12.40 -24.70
C TYR A 179 7.46 -11.22 -23.72
N PHE A 180 7.65 -11.47 -22.41
CA PHE A 180 7.74 -10.40 -21.41
C PHE A 180 8.91 -9.44 -21.74
N ASP A 181 8.62 -8.22 -22.19
CA ASP A 181 9.63 -7.18 -22.39
C ASP A 181 9.88 -6.42 -21.08
N LYS A 182 10.95 -6.82 -20.40
CA LYS A 182 11.47 -6.20 -19.17
C LYS A 182 11.70 -4.68 -19.24
N ARG A 183 11.76 -4.07 -20.42
CA ARG A 183 11.88 -2.61 -20.61
C ARG A 183 10.54 -1.89 -20.51
N MET A 184 9.45 -2.62 -20.67
CA MET A 184 8.07 -2.12 -20.59
C MET A 184 7.53 -2.17 -19.15
N VAL A 185 8.38 -2.50 -18.18
CA VAL A 185 8.07 -2.61 -16.74
C VAL A 185 7.55 -1.32 -16.10
N ASN A 186 7.86 -0.17 -16.71
CA ASN A 186 7.37 1.15 -16.29
C ASN A 186 6.30 1.70 -17.23
N ASN A 187 5.85 0.90 -18.21
CA ASN A 187 4.78 1.29 -19.12
C ASN A 187 3.45 0.73 -18.57
N PRO A 188 2.55 1.58 -18.03
CA PRO A 188 1.29 1.16 -17.44
C PRO A 188 0.42 0.30 -18.37
N ASP A 189 0.49 0.55 -19.68
CA ASP A 189 -0.27 -0.19 -20.70
C ASP A 189 0.24 -1.62 -20.91
N HIS A 190 1.44 -1.93 -20.39
CA HIS A 190 2.07 -3.23 -20.43
C HIS A 190 2.35 -3.79 -19.02
N HIS A 191 1.77 -3.20 -17.96
CA HIS A 191 1.81 -3.76 -16.62
C HIS A 191 1.01 -5.06 -16.58
N MET A 192 1.74 -6.11 -16.89
CA MET A 192 1.28 -7.47 -17.02
C MET A 192 0.71 -7.99 -15.69
N ASN A 193 -0.61 -8.11 -15.63
CA ASN A 193 -1.37 -8.84 -14.60
C ASN A 193 -1.22 -10.37 -14.79
N LEU A 194 -0.02 -10.88 -15.09
CA LEU A 194 0.23 -12.29 -15.47
C LEU A 194 -0.25 -13.26 -14.38
N LEU A 195 -0.13 -12.87 -13.11
CA LEU A 195 -0.42 -13.71 -11.95
C LEU A 195 -1.49 -13.04 -11.08
N LYS A 196 -2.65 -13.69 -10.91
CA LYS A 196 -3.68 -13.28 -9.94
C LYS A 196 -3.39 -13.97 -8.62
N PRO A 197 -3.41 -13.29 -7.46
CA PRO A 197 -3.46 -13.98 -6.19
C PRO A 197 -4.61 -15.01 -6.20
N ALA A 198 -4.35 -16.26 -5.82
CA ALA A 198 -5.40 -17.29 -5.80
C ALA A 198 -6.38 -17.15 -4.63
N GLY A 199 -6.09 -16.21 -3.72
CA GLY A 199 -6.90 -15.86 -2.56
C GLY A 199 -6.58 -14.46 -2.02
N LYS A 200 -6.99 -14.21 -0.77
CA LYS A 200 -6.72 -12.95 -0.08
C LYS A 200 -5.28 -12.92 0.42
N MET A 201 -4.46 -12.06 -0.17
CA MET A 201 -3.08 -11.81 0.25
C MET A 201 -3.00 -10.49 1.02
N SER A 202 -2.00 -10.37 1.89
CA SER A 202 -1.65 -9.09 2.50
C SER A 202 -0.95 -8.22 1.46
N GLY A 203 -1.19 -6.91 1.54
CA GLY A 203 -0.57 -5.92 0.65
C GLY A 203 -1.47 -5.50 -0.50
N HIS A 204 -0.87 -4.78 -1.43
CA HIS A 204 -1.52 -4.18 -2.57
C HIS A 204 -1.85 -5.22 -3.65
N GLN A 205 -3.10 -5.65 -3.71
CA GLN A 205 -3.54 -6.52 -4.78
C GLN A 205 -3.93 -5.69 -6.00
N ARG A 206 -3.11 -5.74 -7.06
CA ARG A 206 -3.52 -5.37 -8.43
C ARG A 206 -4.23 -4.03 -8.57
N SER A 207 -3.68 -2.93 -8.07
CA SER A 207 -4.22 -1.66 -8.58
C SER A 207 -3.73 -1.39 -9.97
N HIS A 208 -4.70 -1.16 -10.84
CA HIS A 208 -4.48 -0.50 -12.10
C HIS A 208 -3.85 0.86 -11.77
N LEU A 209 -2.73 1.17 -12.40
CA LEU A 209 -2.07 2.45 -12.20
C LEU A 209 -2.62 3.43 -13.21
N ILE A 210 -3.02 4.60 -12.72
CA ILE A 210 -3.51 5.71 -13.53
C ILE A 210 -2.55 6.88 -13.42
N THR A 211 -2.70 7.77 -14.39
CA THR A 211 -2.13 9.10 -14.35
C THR A 211 -3.25 10.10 -14.06
N LEU A 212 -3.01 11.00 -13.11
CA LEU A 212 -3.87 12.16 -12.86
C LEU A 212 -3.27 13.40 -13.54
N PHE A 213 -4.13 14.25 -14.07
CA PHE A 213 -3.76 15.51 -14.71
C PHE A 213 -4.44 16.67 -13.99
N ASP A 214 -3.69 17.73 -13.74
CA ASP A 214 -4.19 19.02 -13.23
C ASP A 214 -3.51 20.15 -14.02
N GLY A 215 -4.25 20.71 -14.98
CA GLY A 215 -3.68 21.58 -16.00
C GLY A 215 -2.59 20.86 -16.81
N ASP A 216 -1.41 21.47 -16.89
CA ASP A 216 -0.25 20.91 -17.59
C ASP A 216 0.55 19.91 -16.73
N ALA A 217 0.18 19.73 -15.48
CA ALA A 217 0.96 18.97 -14.54
C ALA A 217 0.38 17.57 -14.35
N GLU A 218 1.29 16.60 -14.30
CA GLU A 218 0.98 15.17 -14.41
C GLU A 218 1.46 14.45 -13.14
N ILE A 219 0.61 13.57 -12.61
CA ILE A 219 0.96 12.68 -11.52
C ILE A 219 0.77 11.23 -11.97
N ARG A 220 1.88 10.51 -12.10
CA ARG A 220 1.89 9.11 -12.56
C ARG A 220 1.79 8.12 -11.40
N ASN A 221 1.49 6.86 -11.76
CA ASN A 221 1.56 5.69 -10.87
C ASN A 221 0.60 5.74 -9.67
N ILE A 222 -0.56 6.37 -9.83
CA ILE A 222 -1.61 6.36 -8.81
C ILE A 222 -2.38 5.05 -8.90
N SER A 223 -2.56 4.37 -7.76
CA SER A 223 -3.52 3.28 -7.70
C SER A 223 -4.94 3.80 -7.99
N PHE A 224 -5.58 3.26 -9.02
CA PHE A 224 -6.98 3.56 -9.34
C PHE A 224 -7.91 3.28 -8.15
N GLU A 225 -7.65 2.20 -7.43
CA GLU A 225 -8.39 1.84 -6.23
C GLU A 225 -8.25 2.91 -5.13
N LEU A 226 -7.03 3.40 -4.88
CA LEU A 226 -6.81 4.49 -3.92
C LEU A 226 -7.45 5.79 -4.39
N TRP A 227 -7.47 6.07 -5.70
CA TRP A 227 -8.19 7.21 -6.25
C TRP A 227 -9.70 7.11 -5.99
N CYS A 228 -10.32 5.98 -6.33
CA CYS A 228 -11.74 5.74 -6.02
C CYS A 228 -12.02 5.81 -4.51
N ALA A 229 -11.12 5.26 -3.68
CA ALA A 229 -11.23 5.31 -2.23
C ALA A 229 -11.16 6.75 -1.69
N PHE A 230 -10.35 7.61 -2.32
CA PHE A 230 -10.26 9.02 -1.97
C PHE A 230 -11.51 9.78 -2.38
N ASP A 231 -12.00 9.58 -3.61
CA ASP A 231 -13.19 10.23 -4.14
C ASP A 231 -14.45 9.88 -3.31
N ASN A 232 -14.63 8.60 -3.00
CA ASN A 232 -15.70 8.13 -2.11
C ASN A 232 -15.63 8.78 -0.71
N GLU A 233 -14.41 8.97 -0.19
CA GLU A 233 -14.20 9.60 1.12
C GLU A 233 -14.58 11.08 1.09
N VAL A 234 -14.14 11.80 0.06
CA VAL A 234 -14.47 13.22 -0.14
C VAL A 234 -15.97 13.40 -0.27
N GLU A 235 -16.63 12.61 -1.12
CA GLU A 235 -18.08 12.66 -1.29
C GLU A 235 -18.82 12.42 0.03
N TYR A 236 -18.37 11.44 0.82
CA TYR A 236 -18.95 11.14 2.12
C TYR A 236 -18.77 12.29 3.12
N LEU A 237 -17.56 12.86 3.22
CA LEU A 237 -17.27 13.98 4.12
C LEU A 237 -18.06 15.24 3.74
N VAL A 238 -18.24 15.52 2.44
CA VAL A 238 -19.10 16.62 1.97
C VAL A 238 -20.55 16.42 2.42
N LYS A 239 -21.10 15.21 2.25
CA LYS A 239 -22.46 14.90 2.73
C LYS A 239 -22.61 15.05 4.25
N LEU A 240 -21.56 14.70 5.02
CA LEU A 240 -21.55 14.91 6.46
C LEU A 240 -21.52 16.40 6.81
N GLU A 241 -20.72 17.18 6.11
CA GLU A 241 -20.62 18.63 6.30
C GLU A 241 -21.96 19.31 5.99
N ASP A 242 -22.60 19.01 4.86
CA ASP A 242 -23.90 19.56 4.47
C ASP A 242 -24.98 19.25 5.51
N LYS A 243 -24.98 18.01 6.03
CA LYS A 243 -25.89 17.58 7.09
C LYS A 243 -25.67 18.39 8.38
N LEU A 244 -24.43 18.66 8.74
CA LEU A 244 -24.09 19.42 9.95
C LEU A 244 -24.35 20.91 9.77
N ALA A 245 -24.04 21.47 8.59
CA ALA A 245 -24.30 22.85 8.24
C ALA A 245 -25.81 23.16 8.25
N THR A 246 -26.63 22.24 7.74
CA THR A 246 -28.10 22.35 7.84
C THR A 246 -28.59 22.42 9.28
N LYS A 247 -27.90 21.72 10.20
CA LYS A 247 -28.30 21.62 11.61
C LYS A 247 -27.75 22.76 12.49
N HIS A 248 -26.57 23.28 12.17
CA HIS A 248 -25.81 24.21 13.02
C HIS A 248 -25.51 25.56 12.36
N GLY A 249 -25.90 25.74 11.10
CA GLY A 249 -25.51 26.88 10.28
C GLY A 249 -24.17 26.62 9.56
N TYR A 250 -24.04 27.20 8.38
CA TYR A 250 -22.87 27.06 7.50
C TYR A 250 -21.57 27.70 8.06
N LEU A 251 -21.70 28.55 9.08
CA LEU A 251 -20.57 29.19 9.77
C LEU A 251 -20.09 28.41 11.01
N ALA A 252 -20.71 27.27 11.33
CA ALA A 252 -20.26 26.46 12.44
C ALA A 252 -18.84 25.94 12.15
N ASP A 253 -17.90 26.25 13.04
CA ASP A 253 -16.54 25.69 12.97
C ASP A 253 -16.62 24.16 13.11
N GLN A 254 -16.02 23.46 12.16
CA GLN A 254 -16.06 22.00 12.06
C GLN A 254 -14.64 21.43 12.06
N ASN A 255 -14.42 20.39 12.86
CA ASN A 255 -13.13 19.71 12.96
C ASN A 255 -13.30 18.19 12.90
N LEU A 256 -12.42 17.52 12.17
CA LEU A 256 -12.41 16.08 11.98
C LEU A 256 -11.29 15.40 12.76
N LYS A 257 -11.63 14.32 13.48
CA LYS A 257 -10.67 13.31 13.96
C LYS A 257 -11.04 11.95 13.39
N ILE A 258 -10.04 11.17 13.04
CA ILE A 258 -10.19 9.82 12.48
C ILE A 258 -9.77 8.80 13.53
N ASP A 259 -10.66 7.88 13.88
CA ASP A 259 -10.40 6.73 14.73
C ASP A 259 -10.39 5.46 13.87
N PHE A 260 -9.18 5.00 13.52
CA PHE A 260 -8.98 3.79 12.73
C PHE A 260 -9.38 2.51 13.48
N GLY A 261 -9.24 2.48 14.81
CA GLY A 261 -9.55 1.32 15.63
C GLY A 261 -11.05 1.04 15.68
N SER A 262 -11.85 2.08 15.91
CA SER A 262 -13.31 1.97 15.88
C SER A 262 -13.95 2.20 14.50
N ARG A 263 -13.14 2.54 13.48
CA ARG A 263 -13.54 2.87 12.11
C ARG A 263 -14.60 3.98 12.06
N ARG A 264 -14.30 5.10 12.74
CA ARG A 264 -15.22 6.23 12.90
C ARG A 264 -14.55 7.58 12.68
N TYR A 265 -15.33 8.51 12.14
CA TYR A 265 -15.08 9.94 12.19
C TYR A 265 -15.69 10.52 13.45
N LYS A 266 -14.88 11.27 14.18
CA LYS A 266 -15.32 12.13 15.28
C LYS A 266 -15.31 13.56 14.79
N VAL A 267 -16.50 14.11 14.55
CA VAL A 267 -16.69 15.46 14.02
C VAL A 267 -17.19 16.38 15.12
N SER A 268 -16.44 17.43 15.40
CA SER A 268 -16.88 18.51 16.29
C SER A 268 -17.54 19.61 15.46
N ALA A 269 -18.69 20.11 15.90
CA ALA A 269 -19.36 21.28 15.33
C ALA A 269 -19.79 22.21 16.48
N GLY A 270 -19.06 23.31 16.68
CA GLY A 270 -19.15 24.12 17.89
C GLY A 270 -18.83 23.31 19.16
N SER A 271 -19.72 23.32 20.16
CA SER A 271 -19.56 22.54 21.40
C SER A 271 -20.03 21.08 21.31
N LYS A 272 -20.64 20.68 20.18
CA LYS A 272 -21.19 19.34 20.00
C LYS A 272 -20.23 18.43 19.26
N CYS A 273 -20.24 17.15 19.62
CA CYS A 273 -19.43 16.12 19.01
C CYS A 273 -20.34 15.03 18.43
N TYR A 274 -20.02 14.60 17.22
CA TYR A 274 -20.73 13.57 16.47
C TYR A 274 -19.79 12.42 16.14
N LEU A 275 -20.35 11.21 16.11
CA LEU A 275 -19.66 10.00 15.68
C LEU A 275 -20.34 9.48 14.43
N PHE A 276 -19.56 9.34 13.37
CA PHE A 276 -20.00 8.73 12.12
C PHE A 276 -19.12 7.52 11.84
N ASN A 277 -19.70 6.41 11.46
CA ASN A 277 -18.89 5.30 10.93
C ASN A 277 -18.24 5.75 9.62
N PHE A 278 -17.15 5.10 9.24
CA PHE A 278 -16.63 5.20 7.87
C PHE A 278 -17.72 4.85 6.85
N SER A 279 -17.59 5.36 5.62
CA SER A 279 -18.50 4.99 4.54
C SER A 279 -18.52 3.47 4.36
N GLN A 280 -19.65 2.94 3.87
CA GLN A 280 -19.75 1.54 3.48
C GLN A 280 -19.02 1.25 2.15
N SER A 281 -18.80 2.29 1.34
CA SER A 281 -17.92 2.23 0.17
C SER A 281 -16.47 2.04 0.60
N LEU A 282 -15.61 1.64 -0.34
CA LEU A 282 -14.17 1.66 -0.14
C LEU A 282 -13.72 3.10 0.12
N THR A 283 -12.99 3.33 1.21
CA THR A 283 -12.40 4.63 1.52
C THR A 283 -10.94 4.52 1.96
N ILE A 284 -10.17 5.60 1.80
CA ILE A 284 -8.79 5.66 2.26
C ILE A 284 -8.69 5.37 3.76
N SER A 285 -9.59 5.93 4.57
CA SER A 285 -9.55 5.66 6.02
C SER A 285 -9.84 4.19 6.33
N GLY A 286 -10.69 3.55 5.53
CA GLY A 286 -10.92 2.11 5.56
C GLY A 286 -9.65 1.32 5.25
N VAL A 287 -8.97 1.64 4.13
CA VAL A 287 -7.70 1.01 3.71
C VAL A 287 -6.64 1.13 4.81
N VAL A 288 -6.46 2.32 5.36
CA VAL A 288 -5.49 2.57 6.44
C VAL A 288 -5.84 1.83 7.73
N ALA A 289 -7.13 1.79 8.09
CA ALA A 289 -7.57 1.01 9.26
C ALA A 289 -7.31 -0.48 9.09
N ASP A 290 -7.44 -1.03 7.88
CA ASP A 290 -7.20 -2.45 7.62
C ASP A 290 -5.71 -2.80 7.60
N PHE A 291 -4.83 -1.85 7.24
CA PHE A 291 -3.37 -2.00 7.38
C PHE A 291 -2.96 -2.17 8.86
N GLY A 292 -3.53 -1.36 9.76
CA GLY A 292 -3.17 -1.35 11.19
C GLY A 292 -3.78 -2.46 12.05
N LYS A 293 -4.68 -3.30 11.51
CA LYS A 293 -5.27 -4.41 12.27
C LYS A 293 -4.23 -5.50 12.53
N VAL A 294 -3.74 -5.56 13.77
CA VAL A 294 -3.43 -6.84 14.42
C VAL A 294 -4.78 -7.41 14.84
N ARG A 295 -5.31 -8.40 14.11
CA ARG A 295 -6.40 -9.21 14.67
C ARG A 295 -5.76 -10.03 15.79
N LEU A 296 -5.94 -9.58 17.03
CA LEU A 296 -5.70 -10.48 18.16
C LEU A 296 -6.63 -11.70 17.99
N PRO A 297 -6.12 -12.91 18.23
CA PRO A 297 -6.89 -14.14 18.08
C PRO A 297 -8.17 -14.14 18.91
#